data_AF-A0A4W5LS18-F1
#
_entry.id   AF-A0A4W5LS18-F1
#
_cell.length_a   1.000
_cell.length_b   1.000
_cell.length_c   1.000
_cell.angle_alpha   90.00
_cell.angle_beta   90.00
_cell.angle_gamma   90.00
#
_symmetry.space_group_name_H-M   'P 1'
#
loop_
_entity.id
_entity.type
_entity.pdbx_description
1 polymer ?
#
loop_
_entity_poly.entity_id
_entity_poly.type
_entity_poly.pdbx_seq_one_letter_code
_entity_poly.pdbx_strand_id
1 'polypeptide(L)' 'MMQSEDARYLKRKVKGGSLDVHPTEKALVVQYEVEATILGETGDEMLGDRKKCQKM' A
#
# COMPACT_ATOMS: atom_id res chain seq x y z
N MET A 1 -12.23 -17.59 -22.58
CA MET A 1 -11.03 -17.43 -21.73
C MET A 1 -10.71 -15.95 -21.72
N MET A 2 -10.90 -15.28 -20.58
CA MET A 2 -10.57 -13.86 -20.46
C MET A 2 -9.05 -13.79 -20.39
N GLN A 3 -8.43 -13.30 -21.47
CA GLN A 3 -6.98 -13.16 -21.53
C GLN A 3 -6.56 -12.20 -20.43
N SER A 4 -5.54 -12.64 -19.69
CA SER A 4 -4.78 -11.91 -18.69
C SER A 4 -4.05 -10.73 -19.36
N GLU A 5 -4.79 -9.76 -19.87
CA GLU A 5 -4.20 -8.50 -20.35
C GLU A 5 -3.72 -7.77 -19.09
N ASP A 6 -2.41 -7.79 -18.89
CA ASP A 6 -1.67 -7.27 -17.75
C ASP A 6 -2.26 -5.96 -17.22
N ALA A 7 -2.39 -5.86 -15.89
CA ALA A 7 -2.61 -4.60 -15.21
C ALA A 7 -1.55 -3.58 -15.66
N ARG A 8 -1.88 -2.78 -16.68
CA ARG A 8 -0.92 -1.96 -17.43
C ARG A 8 -0.35 -0.83 -16.58
N TYR A 9 -1.07 -0.44 -15.52
CA TYR A 9 -0.68 0.63 -14.61
C TYR A 9 -1.03 0.27 -13.15
N LEU A 10 0.00 0.23 -12.29
CA LEU A 10 -0.14 0.08 -10.84
C LEU A 10 0.06 1.43 -10.16
N LYS A 11 -0.96 1.92 -9.45
CA LYS A 11 -0.88 3.12 -8.62
C LYS A 11 -0.64 2.71 -7.17
N ARG A 12 0.51 3.11 -6.62
CA ARG A 12 0.84 2.90 -5.20
C ARG A 12 0.73 4.20 -4.42
N LYS A 13 0.01 4.17 -3.30
CA LYS A 13 -0.05 5.28 -2.34
C LYS A 13 0.45 4.81 -0.98
N VAL A 14 1.26 5.62 -0.33
CA VAL A 14 1.73 5.39 1.04
C VAL A 14 1.16 6.48 1.93
N LYS A 15 0.55 6.10 3.05
CA LYS A 15 0.06 7.03 4.07
C LYS A 15 0.84 6.80 5.36
N GLY A 16 1.43 7.88 5.88
CA GLY A 16 2.05 7.87 7.20
C GLY A 16 1.00 7.68 8.30
N GLY A 17 1.33 6.88 9.31
CA GLY A 17 0.57 6.71 10.54
C GLY A 17 1.31 7.32 11.73
N SER A 18 1.34 6.59 12.86
CA SER A 18 2.08 7.01 14.05
C SER A 18 3.57 6.66 13.98
N LEU A 19 4.35 7.38 14.77
CA LEU A 19 5.75 7.09 15.06
C LEU A 19 5.90 7.02 16.57
N ASP A 20 6.09 5.82 17.09
CA ASP A 20 6.13 5.54 18.52
C ASP A 20 7.52 5.05 18.93
N VAL A 21 7.87 5.14 20.21
CA VAL A 21 9.10 4.54 20.75
C VAL A 21 8.78 3.13 21.23
N HIS A 22 9.62 2.15 20.89
CA HIS A 22 9.41 0.78 21.34
C HIS A 22 9.54 0.69 22.88
N PRO A 23 8.63 0.00 23.58
CA PRO A 23 8.55 0.07 25.04
C PRO A 23 9.80 -0.44 25.77
N THR A 24 10.55 -1.34 25.14
CA THR A 24 11.69 -2.03 25.79
C THR A 24 13.00 -1.88 25.02
N GLU A 25 12.94 -1.56 23.72
CA GLU A 25 14.11 -1.55 22.85
C GLU A 25 14.43 -0.12 22.44
N LYS A 26 15.70 0.16 22.14
CA LYS A 26 16.11 1.45 21.55
C LYS A 26 15.74 1.48 20.05
N ALA A 27 14.45 1.41 19.77
CA ALA A 27 13.89 1.35 18.42
C ALA A 27 12.64 2.23 18.32
N LEU A 28 12.26 2.56 17.07
CA LEU A 28 11.05 3.31 16.76
C LEU A 28 10.09 2.40 16.02
N VAL A 29 8.82 2.45 16.42
CA VAL A 29 7.74 1.77 15.73
C VAL A 29 7.07 2.75 14.77
N VAL A 30 7.19 2.49 13.48
CA VAL A 30 6.59 3.30 12.42
C VAL A 30 5.35 2.56 11.90
N GLN A 31 4.17 3.11 12.15
CA GLN A 31 2.93 2.64 11.54
C GLN A 31 2.69 3.38 10.23
N TYR A 32 2.32 2.63 9.19
CA TYR A 32 2.02 3.20 7.88
C TYR A 32 1.04 2.31 7.15
N GLU A 33 0.57 2.80 6.02
CA GLU A 33 -0.37 2.06 5.20
C GLU A 33 0.01 2.19 3.74
N VAL A 34 -0.16 1.08 3.03
CA VAL A 34 0.09 1.00 1.59
C VAL A 34 -1.22 0.64 0.90
N GLU A 35 -1.62 1.46 -0.05
CA GLU A 35 -2.72 1.20 -0.96
C GLU A 35 -2.14 0.94 -2.35
N ALA A 36 -2.61 -0.11 -3.00
CA ALA A 36 -2.24 -0.50 -4.34
C ALA A 36 -3.49 -0.63 -5.19
N THR A 37 -3.56 0.12 -6.29
CA THR A 37 -4.73 0.13 -7.18
C THR A 37 -4.30 -0.19 -8.60
N ILE A 38 -4.96 -1.17 -9.22
CA ILE A 38 -4.86 -1.46 -10.65
C ILE A 38 -5.73 -0.44 -11.39
N LEU A 39 -5.13 0.27 -12.33
CA LEU A 39 -5.83 1.20 -13.20
C LEU A 39 -6.10 0.56 -14.56
N GLY A 40 -7.29 0.84 -15.10
CA GLY A 40 -7.66 0.51 -16.48
C GLY A 40 -6.99 1.46 -17.49
N GLU A 41 -7.19 1.19 -18.77
CA GLU A 41 -6.54 1.94 -19.86
C GLU A 41 -6.90 3.43 -19.88
N THR A 42 -8.10 3.78 -19.40
CA THR A 42 -8.60 5.15 -19.25
C THR A 42 -8.18 5.83 -17.94
N GLY A 43 -7.43 5.13 -17.08
CA GLY A 43 -7.00 5.63 -15.77
C GLY A 43 -8.00 5.40 -14.63
N ASP A 44 -9.13 4.77 -14.92
CA ASP A 44 -10.14 4.41 -13.92
C ASP A 44 -9.65 3.31 -12.96
N GLU A 45 -10.03 3.40 -11.69
CA GLU A 45 -9.64 2.43 -10.66
C GLU A 45 -10.48 1.14 -10.82
N MET A 46 -9.82 0.01 -11.11
CA MET A 46 -10.49 -1.27 -11.35
C MET A 46 -10.49 -2.19 -10.14
N LEU A 47 -9.35 -2.29 -9.44
CA LEU A 47 -9.18 -3.11 -8.24
C LEU A 47 -8.23 -2.41 -7.29
N GLY A 48 -8.57 -2.34 -6.00
CA GLY A 48 -7.72 -1.76 -4.96
C GLY A 48 -7.54 -2.70 -3.79
N ASP A 49 -6.33 -2.73 -3.23
CA ASP A 49 -6.02 -3.38 -1.97
C ASP A 49 -5.30 -2.40 -1.02
N ARG A 50 -5.51 -2.59 0.28
CA ARG A 50 -4.98 -1.71 1.34
C ARG A 50 -4.43 -2.57 2.46
N LYS A 51 -3.18 -2.32 2.81
CA LYS A 51 -2.49 -3.01 3.89
C LYS A 51 -1.96 -2.02 4.92
N LYS A 52 -2.38 -2.21 6.16
CA LYS A 52 -1.74 -1.58 7.33
C LYS A 52 -0.46 -2.33 7.66
N CYS A 53 0.61 -1.59 7.85
CA CYS A 53 1.95 -2.10 8.05
C CYS A 53 2.59 -1.43 9.27
N GLN A 54 3.53 -2.13 9.87
CA GLN A 54 4.37 -1.64 10.95
C GLN A 54 5.82 -1.98 10.62
N LYS A 55 6.73 -1.03 10.86
CA LYS A 55 8.18 -1.26 10.80
C LYS A 55 8.79 -0.93 12.16
N MET A 56 9.70 -1.79 12.62
CA MET A 56 10.50 -1.64 13.84
C MET A 56 11.95 -1.31 13.47
#